data_AF-A0A1H2QL01-F1
#
_entry.id   AF-A0A1H2QL01-F1
#
_cell.length_a   1.000
_cell.length_b   1.000
_cell.length_c   1.000
_cell.angle_alpha   90.00
_cell.angle_beta   90.00
_cell.angle_gamma   90.00
#
_symmetry.space_group_name_H-M   'P 1'
#
loop_
_entity.id
_entity.type
_entity.pdbx_description
1 polymer ?
#
loop_
_entity_poly.entity_id
_entity_poly.type
_entity_poly.pdbx_seq_one_letter_code
_entity_poly.pdbx_strand_id
1 'polypeptide(L)'
;MQYFSRSHLVQFACAFTVLVSLGACNAASQDAEAPEPGVREATTKGPAGAAPGSCWGRTVSPAVIETVTEQVQVQPAQISSTGEIQSLPIYRTETRQKIVSPRVDNWFETPCTSALTPDVIATLQRALEARGFYGGAINSELDDATRRAMRAYQISTGGPDSPVLALATARSLGVIAVDIPGVSRDSSG
;
A
#
# COMPACT_ATOMS: atom_id res chain seq x y z
N MET A 1 66.57 14.72 22.85
CA MET A 1 67.19 13.98 23.95
C MET A 1 66.53 14.45 25.24
N GLN A 2 66.03 13.52 26.05
CA GLN A 2 65.57 13.65 27.46
C GLN A 2 64.20 14.36 27.67
N TYR A 3 63.10 13.66 27.98
CA TYR A 3 62.65 12.93 29.19
C TYR A 3 61.93 13.80 30.25
N PHE A 4 60.66 13.45 30.50
CA PHE A 4 59.87 13.54 31.74
C PHE A 4 59.61 14.91 32.40
N SER A 5 58.34 15.25 32.64
CA SER A 5 57.63 14.85 33.88
C SER A 5 56.19 15.39 33.93
N ARG A 6 55.30 14.59 34.54
CA ARG A 6 53.90 14.87 34.85
C ARG A 6 53.82 15.89 35.99
N SER A 7 52.72 16.67 36.08
CA SER A 7 51.77 16.62 37.22
C SER A 7 50.92 17.89 37.40
N HIS A 8 49.62 17.68 37.22
CA HIS A 8 48.50 18.06 38.12
C HIS A 8 48.13 19.52 38.46
N LEU A 9 46.83 19.75 38.22
CA LEU A 9 45.81 20.38 39.10
C LEU A 9 45.51 21.88 38.97
N VAL A 10 44.25 22.16 39.34
CA VAL A 10 43.58 23.45 39.63
C VAL A 10 42.79 24.02 38.44
N GLN A 11 41.55 23.56 38.22
CA GLN A 11 40.31 24.14 38.77
C GLN A 11 40.21 25.67 38.59
N PHE A 12 39.55 26.10 37.52
CA PHE A 12 38.80 27.35 37.53
C PHE A 12 37.39 27.11 36.98
N ALA A 13 36.43 27.33 37.87
CA ALA A 13 35.02 27.25 37.63
C ALA A 13 34.58 28.38 36.68
N CYS A 14 34.03 28.01 35.52
CA CYS A 14 33.11 28.86 34.78
C CYS A 14 31.73 28.20 34.86
N ALA A 15 30.97 28.60 35.87
CA ALA A 15 29.54 28.36 35.93
C ALA A 15 28.88 29.23 34.85
N PHE A 16 28.67 28.66 33.67
CA PHE A 16 27.80 29.23 32.64
C PHE A 16 26.49 28.44 32.68
N THR A 17 25.50 29.00 33.37
CA THR A 17 24.15 28.46 33.47
C THR A 17 23.46 28.63 32.11
N VAL A 18 23.53 27.61 31.26
CA VAL A 18 22.77 27.54 30.00
C VAL A 18 21.35 27.08 30.32
N LEU A 19 20.37 27.97 30.13
CA LEU A 19 18.95 27.61 30.11
C LEU A 19 18.70 26.66 28.93
N VAL A 20 18.53 25.37 29.22
CA VAL A 20 18.03 24.39 28.27
C VAL A 20 16.51 24.53 28.22
N SER A 21 16.01 25.25 27.21
CA SER A 21 14.60 25.19 26.83
C SER A 21 14.32 23.82 26.23
N LEU A 22 13.67 22.93 26.99
CA LEU A 22 13.09 21.71 26.43
C LEU A 22 11.95 22.11 25.48
N GLY A 23 12.26 22.15 24.19
CA GLY A 23 11.24 22.14 23.15
C GLY A 23 10.47 20.83 23.25
N ALA A 24 9.22 20.91 23.69
CA ALA A 24 8.28 19.81 23.62
C ALA A 24 8.10 19.43 22.14
N CYS A 25 8.68 18.30 21.73
CA CYS A 25 8.29 17.63 20.51
C CYS A 25 6.85 17.15 20.72
N ASN A 26 5.88 17.99 20.34
CA ASN A 26 4.50 17.58 20.21
C ASN A 26 4.39 16.67 18.98
N ALA A 27 4.79 15.40 19.15
CA ALA A 27 4.44 14.36 18.21
C ALA A 27 2.92 14.17 18.34
N ALA A 28 2.17 14.88 17.50
CA ALA A 28 0.78 14.55 17.28
C ALA A 28 0.77 13.08 16.82
N SER A 29 0.37 12.19 17.72
CA SER A 29 0.01 10.83 17.40
C SER A 29 -1.14 10.95 16.42
N GLN A 30 -0.85 10.82 15.13
CA GLN A 30 -1.89 10.52 14.16
C GLN A 30 -2.50 9.21 14.65
N ASP A 31 -3.75 9.26 15.07
CA ASP A 31 -4.57 8.09 15.26
C ASP A 31 -4.59 7.35 13.92
N ALA A 32 -3.61 6.45 13.75
CA ALA A 32 -3.48 5.64 12.56
C ALA A 32 -4.62 4.63 12.64
N GLU A 33 -5.76 5.00 12.04
CA GLU A 33 -6.83 4.07 11.69
C GLU A 33 -6.17 2.78 11.18
N ALA A 34 -6.55 1.65 11.78
CA ALA A 34 -5.99 0.37 11.37
C ALA A 34 -6.19 0.21 9.85
N PRO A 35 -5.17 -0.30 9.13
CA PRO A 35 -5.28 -0.47 7.69
C PRO A 35 -6.51 -1.29 7.33
N GLU A 36 -7.24 -0.85 6.30
CA GLU A 36 -8.44 -1.56 5.92
C GLU A 36 -8.14 -3.06 5.64
N PRO A 37 -8.98 -3.99 6.14
CA PRO A 37 -8.79 -5.42 5.88
C PRO A 37 -8.69 -5.74 4.39
N GLY A 38 -7.90 -6.75 4.03
CA GLY A 38 -7.59 -7.12 2.65
C GLY A 38 -6.42 -6.35 2.04
N VAL A 39 -6.11 -5.13 2.51
CA VAL A 39 -5.03 -4.30 1.94
C VAL A 39 -3.66 -4.70 2.50
N ARG A 40 -3.55 -4.79 3.83
CA ARG A 40 -2.31 -5.20 4.51
C ARG A 40 -2.31 -6.65 4.97
N GLU A 41 -3.49 -7.21 5.19
CA GLU A 41 -3.69 -8.57 5.67
C GLU A 41 -4.79 -9.24 4.86
N ALA A 42 -4.69 -10.56 4.69
CA ALA A 42 -5.72 -11.34 4.04
C ALA A 42 -7.04 -11.29 4.83
N THR A 43 -8.16 -11.38 4.13
CA THR A 43 -9.50 -11.44 4.73
C THR A 43 -10.31 -12.59 4.16
N THR A 44 -11.23 -13.13 4.96
CA THR A 44 -12.25 -14.08 4.48
C THR A 44 -13.49 -13.37 3.90
N LYS A 45 -13.61 -12.06 4.11
CA LYS A 45 -14.67 -11.20 3.54
C LYS A 45 -14.23 -10.68 2.17
N GLY A 46 -14.18 -11.58 1.18
CA GLY A 46 -13.80 -11.29 -0.20
C GLY A 46 -14.87 -10.56 -1.02
N PRO A 47 -14.71 -10.48 -2.35
CA PRO A 47 -15.70 -9.89 -3.25
C PRO A 47 -17.03 -10.65 -3.21
N ALA A 48 -18.09 -10.01 -3.72
CA ALA A 48 -19.39 -10.66 -3.88
C ALA A 48 -19.25 -11.94 -4.73
N GLY A 49 -19.76 -13.06 -4.21
CA GLY A 49 -19.66 -14.37 -4.87
C GLY A 49 -18.34 -15.12 -4.61
N ALA A 50 -17.49 -14.65 -3.70
CA ALA A 50 -16.31 -15.38 -3.26
C ALA A 50 -16.64 -16.82 -2.80
N ALA A 51 -15.85 -17.79 -3.25
CA ALA A 51 -16.04 -19.19 -2.90
C ALA A 51 -15.95 -19.40 -1.36
N PRO A 52 -16.77 -20.26 -0.75
CA PRO A 52 -16.69 -20.54 0.68
C PRO A 52 -15.29 -21.02 1.08
N GLY A 53 -14.76 -20.50 2.18
CA GLY A 53 -13.43 -20.88 2.70
C GLY A 53 -12.23 -20.29 1.94
N SER A 54 -12.46 -19.44 0.93
CA SER A 54 -11.39 -18.72 0.24
C SER A 54 -10.93 -17.48 1.02
N CYS A 55 -9.66 -17.12 0.84
CA CYS A 55 -9.06 -15.93 1.43
C CYS A 55 -8.63 -14.93 0.35
N TRP A 56 -8.75 -13.65 0.66
CA TRP A 56 -8.66 -12.57 -0.31
C TRP A 56 -7.75 -11.44 0.17
N GLY A 57 -6.94 -10.94 -0.73
CA GLY A 57 -6.30 -9.62 -0.64
C GLY A 57 -7.00 -8.64 -1.59
N ARG A 58 -6.77 -7.35 -1.38
CA ARG A 58 -7.19 -6.30 -2.32
C ARG A 58 -6.16 -5.21 -2.44
N THR A 59 -6.12 -4.58 -3.61
CA THR A 59 -5.56 -3.25 -3.79
C THR A 59 -6.69 -2.27 -4.07
N VAL A 60 -6.39 -0.98 -4.00
CA VAL A 60 -7.37 0.08 -4.20
C VAL A 60 -6.90 0.97 -5.33
N SER A 61 -7.72 1.08 -6.37
CA SER A 61 -7.59 2.15 -7.36
C SER A 61 -8.30 3.39 -6.79
N PRO A 62 -7.61 4.51 -6.53
CA PRO A 62 -8.23 5.70 -5.95
C PRO A 62 -9.19 6.36 -6.93
N ALA A 63 -10.16 7.11 -6.40
CA ALA A 63 -11.01 7.94 -7.24
C ALA A 63 -10.21 9.10 -7.85
N VAL A 64 -10.44 9.37 -9.13
CA VAL A 64 -9.92 10.56 -9.83
C VAL A 64 -11.03 11.58 -9.89
N ILE A 65 -10.77 12.76 -9.31
CA ILE A 65 -11.71 13.87 -9.24
C ILE A 65 -11.13 15.03 -10.05
N GLU A 66 -11.94 15.59 -10.93
CA GLU A 66 -11.60 16.75 -11.73
C GLU A 66 -12.49 17.94 -11.41
N THR A 67 -11.91 19.14 -11.41
CA THR A 67 -12.67 20.38 -11.36
C THR A 67 -13.04 20.76 -12.79
N VAL A 68 -14.33 20.69 -13.10
CA VAL A 68 -14.83 21.00 -14.44
C VAL A 68 -15.51 22.37 -14.40
N THR A 69 -15.09 23.26 -15.28
CA THR A 69 -15.71 24.56 -15.53
C THR A 69 -16.48 24.50 -16.83
N GLU A 70 -17.78 24.77 -16.79
CA GLU A 70 -18.68 24.73 -17.94
C GLU A 70 -19.42 26.06 -18.07
N GLN A 71 -19.71 26.45 -19.32
CA GLN A 71 -20.61 27.58 -19.60
C GLN A 71 -22.02 27.03 -19.79
N VAL A 72 -22.88 27.25 -18.80
CA VAL A 72 -24.28 26.83 -18.85
C VAL A 72 -25.11 27.97 -19.42
N GLN A 73 -25.85 27.70 -20.50
CA GLN A 73 -26.78 28.67 -21.06
C GLN A 73 -27.96 28.82 -20.10
N VAL A 74 -28.13 30.03 -19.55
CA VAL A 74 -29.24 30.37 -18.65
C VAL A 74 -30.44 30.85 -19.44
N GLN A 75 -30.19 31.57 -20.54
CA GLN A 75 -31.24 32.05 -21.43
C GLN A 75 -30.81 31.89 -22.89
N PRO A 76 -31.64 31.27 -23.76
CA PRO A 76 -31.35 31.19 -25.19
C PRO A 76 -31.58 32.53 -25.88
N ALA A 77 -31.00 32.69 -27.06
CA ALA A 77 -31.25 33.85 -27.92
C ALA A 77 -32.74 33.96 -28.26
N GLN A 78 -33.27 35.18 -28.30
CA GLN A 78 -34.62 35.45 -28.79
C GLN A 78 -34.54 35.94 -30.24
N ILE A 79 -35.34 35.35 -31.14
CA ILE A 79 -35.39 35.67 -32.57
C ILE A 79 -36.84 35.96 -32.96
N SER A 80 -37.05 37.01 -33.75
CA SER A 80 -38.38 37.39 -34.25
C SER A 80 -38.88 36.42 -35.33
N SER A 81 -40.19 36.49 -35.65
CA SER A 81 -40.76 35.77 -36.79
C SER A 81 -40.22 36.23 -38.16
N THR A 82 -39.59 37.40 -38.22
CA THR A 82 -38.93 37.94 -39.41
C THR A 82 -37.45 37.53 -39.52
N GLY A 83 -36.93 36.76 -38.56
CA GLY A 83 -35.55 36.27 -38.54
C GLY A 83 -34.53 37.22 -37.91
N GLU A 84 -34.98 38.29 -37.25
CA GLU A 84 -34.12 39.28 -36.59
C GLU A 84 -33.79 38.88 -35.14
N ILE A 85 -32.55 39.08 -34.71
CA ILE A 85 -32.10 38.76 -33.34
C ILE A 85 -32.62 39.84 -32.38
N GLN A 86 -33.49 39.45 -31.44
CA GLN A 86 -34.04 40.34 -30.42
C GLN A 86 -33.19 40.36 -29.13
N SER A 87 -32.61 39.22 -28.74
CA SER A 87 -31.68 39.16 -27.61
C SER A 87 -30.62 38.10 -27.83
N LEU A 88 -29.41 38.39 -27.36
CA LEU A 88 -28.32 37.42 -27.31
C LEU A 88 -28.54 36.41 -26.18
N PRO A 89 -27.96 35.21 -26.29
CA PRO A 89 -28.02 34.23 -25.20
C PRO A 89 -27.20 34.69 -23.99
N ILE A 90 -27.68 34.36 -22.79
CA ILE A 90 -26.99 34.62 -21.52
C ILE A 90 -26.41 33.31 -20.99
N TYR A 91 -25.12 33.32 -20.66
CA TYR A 91 -24.41 32.18 -20.09
C TYR A 91 -23.94 32.47 -18.66
N ARG A 92 -23.81 31.41 -17.87
CA ARG A 92 -23.20 31.43 -16.54
C ARG A 92 -22.06 30.42 -16.51
N THR A 93 -20.94 30.83 -15.94
CA THR A 93 -19.84 29.93 -15.64
C THR A 93 -20.15 29.16 -14.38
N GLU A 94 -20.21 27.84 -14.48
CA GLU A 94 -20.38 26.93 -13.35
C GLU A 94 -19.13 26.08 -13.18
N THR A 95 -18.65 25.96 -11.94
CA THR A 95 -17.51 25.11 -11.60
C THR A 95 -17.98 24.04 -10.63
N ARG A 96 -17.74 22.77 -10.94
CA ARG A 96 -18.11 21.64 -10.07
C ARG A 96 -17.03 20.57 -10.04
N GLN A 97 -17.01 19.81 -8.95
CA GLN A 97 -16.20 18.59 -8.86
C GLN A 97 -16.92 17.44 -9.58
N LYS A 98 -16.20 16.75 -10.46
CA LYS A 98 -16.68 15.59 -11.19
C LYS A 98 -15.78 14.40 -10.88
N ILE A 99 -16.35 13.31 -10.39
CA ILE A 99 -15.65 12.03 -10.29
C ILE A 99 -15.56 11.46 -11.71
N VAL A 100 -14.36 11.45 -12.29
CA VAL A 100 -14.14 10.94 -13.65
C VAL A 100 -13.81 9.45 -13.65
N SER A 101 -13.23 8.97 -12.55
CA SER A 101 -13.02 7.55 -12.29
C SER A 101 -13.35 7.26 -10.83
N PRO A 102 -14.30 6.37 -10.53
CA PRO A 102 -14.61 6.02 -9.15
C PRO A 102 -13.48 5.20 -8.52
N ARG A 103 -13.45 5.17 -7.19
CA ARG A 103 -12.61 4.22 -6.45
C ARG A 103 -13.09 2.81 -6.74
N VAL A 104 -12.15 1.88 -6.96
CA VAL A 104 -12.45 0.47 -7.18
C VAL A 104 -11.53 -0.40 -6.31
N ASP A 105 -12.10 -1.40 -5.66
CA ASP A 105 -11.36 -2.45 -4.96
C ASP A 105 -10.98 -3.55 -5.96
N ASN A 106 -9.69 -3.77 -6.14
CA ASN A 106 -9.18 -4.83 -7.00
C ASN A 106 -8.83 -6.04 -6.14
N TRP A 107 -9.74 -7.01 -6.10
CA TRP A 107 -9.61 -8.24 -5.31
C TRP A 107 -8.74 -9.29 -6.00
N PHE A 108 -7.98 -10.04 -5.21
CA PHE A 108 -7.22 -11.20 -5.66
C PHE A 108 -7.20 -12.28 -4.58
N GLU A 109 -7.14 -13.54 -5.00
CA GLU A 109 -7.03 -14.67 -4.07
C GLU A 109 -5.65 -14.68 -3.40
N THR A 110 -5.62 -15.08 -2.14
CA THR A 110 -4.40 -15.26 -1.34
C THR A 110 -4.51 -16.58 -0.60
N PRO A 111 -3.37 -17.22 -0.27
CA PRO A 111 -3.36 -18.27 0.73
C PRO A 111 -3.99 -17.77 2.02
N CYS A 112 -4.79 -18.62 2.67
CA CYS A 112 -5.32 -18.32 3.99
C CYS A 112 -4.19 -18.27 5.02
N THR A 113 -4.37 -17.46 6.07
CA THR A 113 -3.36 -17.27 7.13
C THR A 113 -2.95 -18.59 7.77
N SER A 114 -3.87 -19.54 7.93
CA SER A 114 -3.59 -20.89 8.43
C SER A 114 -2.63 -21.71 7.56
N ALA A 115 -2.55 -21.42 6.26
CA ALA A 115 -1.63 -22.07 5.34
C ALA A 115 -0.24 -21.40 5.29
N LEU A 116 -0.10 -20.19 5.84
CA LEU A 116 1.18 -19.46 5.91
C LEU A 116 1.91 -19.80 7.22
N THR A 117 2.29 -21.07 7.37
CA THR A 117 3.07 -21.55 8.52
C THR A 117 4.50 -20.99 8.49
N PRO A 118 5.24 -21.02 9.61
CA PRO A 118 6.65 -20.60 9.64
C PRO A 118 7.52 -21.27 8.56
N ASP A 119 7.33 -22.57 8.31
CA ASP A 119 8.09 -23.30 7.27
C ASP A 119 7.77 -22.82 5.85
N VAL A 120 6.49 -22.49 5.59
CA VAL A 120 6.03 -21.91 4.33
C VAL A 120 6.61 -20.49 4.17
N ILE A 121 6.62 -19.69 5.23
CA ILE A 121 7.22 -18.35 5.22
C ILE A 121 8.73 -18.41 5.00
N ALA A 122 9.43 -19.34 5.65
CA ALA A 122 10.86 -19.56 5.42
C ALA A 122 11.14 -19.95 3.96
N THR A 123 10.27 -20.77 3.37
CA THR A 123 10.35 -21.16 1.96
C THR A 123 10.08 -19.97 1.04
N LEU A 124 9.11 -19.11 1.37
CA LEU A 124 8.86 -17.86 0.68
C LEU A 124 10.10 -16.94 0.71
N GLN A 125 10.70 -16.75 1.87
CA GLN A 125 11.91 -15.93 2.04
C GLN A 125 13.06 -16.44 1.19
N ARG A 126 13.35 -17.75 1.22
CA ARG A 126 14.34 -18.39 0.34
C ARG A 126 14.02 -18.21 -1.15
N ALA A 127 12.75 -18.37 -1.53
CA ALA A 127 12.34 -18.23 -2.92
C ALA A 127 12.49 -16.80 -3.43
N LEU A 128 12.24 -15.79 -2.58
CA LEU A 128 12.43 -14.38 -2.87
C LEU A 128 13.92 -14.01 -2.89
N GLU A 129 14.72 -14.55 -1.99
CA GLU A 129 16.18 -14.38 -1.95
C GLU A 129 16.84 -14.92 -3.21
N ALA A 130 16.49 -16.15 -3.61
CA ALA A 130 16.99 -16.78 -4.84
C ALA A 130 16.67 -15.99 -6.12
N ARG A 131 15.64 -15.13 -6.08
CA ARG A 131 15.22 -14.24 -7.18
C ARG A 131 15.77 -12.81 -7.04
N GLY A 132 16.54 -12.54 -5.99
CA GLY A 132 17.16 -11.24 -5.74
C GLY A 132 16.24 -10.19 -5.11
N PHE A 133 15.06 -10.58 -4.60
CA PHE A 133 14.10 -9.65 -4.00
C PHE A 133 14.21 -9.55 -2.47
N TYR A 134 14.86 -10.52 -1.82
CA TYR A 134 15.04 -10.55 -0.37
C TYR A 134 16.52 -10.68 -0.02
N GLY A 135 16.99 -9.85 0.91
CA GLY A 135 18.36 -9.90 1.45
C GLY A 135 18.41 -9.88 2.98
N GLY A 136 17.27 -10.18 3.62
CA GLY A 136 17.16 -10.28 5.07
C GLY A 136 17.48 -11.69 5.57
N ALA A 137 17.47 -11.87 6.90
CA ALA A 137 17.61 -13.21 7.49
C ALA A 137 16.32 -14.03 7.28
N ILE A 138 16.47 -15.33 6.98
CA ILE A 138 15.33 -16.25 6.92
C ILE A 138 14.86 -16.54 8.36
N ASN A 139 13.98 -15.69 8.86
CA ASN A 139 13.46 -15.72 10.24
C ASN A 139 12.10 -16.43 10.36
N SER A 140 11.52 -16.90 9.24
CA SER A 140 10.21 -17.54 9.20
C SER A 140 9.04 -16.63 9.62
N GLU A 141 9.26 -15.31 9.64
CA GLU A 141 8.26 -14.30 10.00
C GLU A 141 7.81 -13.50 8.77
N LEU A 142 6.50 -13.30 8.63
CA LEU A 142 5.93 -12.45 7.58
C LEU A 142 6.00 -10.96 7.98
N ASP A 143 7.22 -10.52 8.24
CA ASP A 143 7.57 -9.16 8.68
C ASP A 143 7.53 -8.14 7.54
N ASP A 144 7.76 -6.86 7.86
CA ASP A 144 7.74 -5.79 6.85
C ASP A 144 8.83 -5.96 5.79
N ALA A 145 9.98 -6.55 6.12
CA ALA A 145 11.05 -6.81 5.15
C ALA A 145 10.60 -7.85 4.12
N THR A 146 10.00 -8.94 4.58
CA THR A 146 9.45 -10.02 3.75
C THR A 146 8.29 -9.50 2.91
N ARG A 147 7.40 -8.70 3.48
CA ARG A 147 6.28 -8.08 2.75
C ARG A 147 6.73 -7.11 1.68
N ARG A 148 7.77 -6.31 1.92
CA ARG A 148 8.35 -5.42 0.91
C ARG A 148 8.97 -6.21 -0.25
N ALA A 149 9.75 -7.25 0.06
CA ALA A 149 10.35 -8.12 -0.96
C ALA A 149 9.28 -8.83 -1.81
N MET A 150 8.26 -9.38 -1.15
CA MET A 150 7.13 -10.02 -1.79
C MET A 150 6.35 -9.05 -2.70
N ARG A 151 6.02 -7.85 -2.21
CA ARG A 151 5.35 -6.80 -2.98
C ARG A 151 6.16 -6.42 -4.22
N ALA A 152 7.47 -6.20 -4.07
CA ALA A 152 8.36 -5.89 -5.17
C ALA A 152 8.39 -7.02 -6.22
N TYR A 153 8.45 -8.28 -5.78
CA TYR A 153 8.39 -9.43 -6.69
C TYR A 153 7.04 -9.51 -7.43
N GLN A 154 5.92 -9.30 -6.74
CA GLN A 154 4.59 -9.28 -7.35
C GLN A 154 4.52 -8.23 -8.45
N ILE A 155 4.91 -6.99 -8.18
CA ILE A 155 4.90 -5.91 -9.19
C ILE A 155 5.78 -6.30 -10.39
N SER A 156 6.98 -6.84 -10.14
CA SER A 156 7.92 -7.21 -11.21
C SER A 156 7.40 -8.32 -12.14
N THR A 157 6.47 -9.13 -11.66
CA THR A 157 5.86 -10.25 -12.40
C THR A 157 4.45 -9.93 -12.92
N GLY A 158 4.01 -8.68 -12.81
CA GLY A 158 2.67 -8.24 -13.22
C GLY A 158 1.54 -8.63 -12.24
N GLY A 159 1.90 -9.06 -11.03
CA GLY A 159 1.00 -9.29 -9.90
C GLY A 159 0.58 -7.99 -9.18
N PRO A 160 -0.22 -8.10 -8.10
CA PRO A 160 -0.77 -6.94 -7.42
C PRO A 160 0.28 -6.16 -6.61
N ASP A 161 0.11 -4.85 -6.61
CA ASP A 161 0.86 -3.92 -5.75
C ASP A 161 0.38 -3.99 -4.28
N SER A 162 0.65 -5.11 -3.62
CA SER A 162 0.14 -5.42 -2.27
C SER A 162 1.17 -6.13 -1.39
N PRO A 163 1.17 -5.87 -0.06
CA PRO A 163 1.93 -6.66 0.92
C PRO A 163 1.21 -7.97 1.33
N VAL A 164 0.15 -8.38 0.63
CA VAL A 164 -0.51 -9.69 0.77
C VAL A 164 -0.10 -10.58 -0.40
N LEU A 165 0.22 -11.86 -0.11
CA LEU A 165 0.71 -12.81 -1.09
C LEU A 165 -0.41 -13.24 -2.05
N ALA A 166 -0.35 -12.83 -3.32
CA ALA A 166 -1.28 -13.35 -4.30
C ALA A 166 -1.08 -14.85 -4.51
N LEU A 167 -2.17 -15.61 -4.61
CA LEU A 167 -2.15 -17.06 -4.78
C LEU A 167 -1.39 -17.47 -6.05
N ALA A 168 -1.55 -16.71 -7.14
CA ALA A 168 -0.79 -16.91 -8.38
C ALA A 168 0.73 -16.75 -8.15
N THR A 169 1.14 -15.77 -7.35
CA THR A 169 2.55 -15.54 -6.98
C THR A 169 3.07 -16.65 -6.06
N ALA A 170 2.28 -17.09 -5.08
CA ALA A 170 2.65 -18.22 -4.22
C ALA A 170 2.93 -19.48 -5.04
N ARG A 171 2.10 -19.74 -6.06
CA ARG A 171 2.27 -20.85 -7.01
C ARG A 171 3.52 -20.67 -7.87
N SER A 172 3.78 -19.49 -8.42
CA SER A 172 4.97 -19.24 -9.25
C SER A 172 6.29 -19.31 -8.47
N LEU A 173 6.25 -19.01 -7.18
CA LEU A 173 7.38 -19.17 -6.26
C LEU A 173 7.56 -20.63 -5.80
N GLY A 174 6.58 -21.52 -6.04
CA GLY A 174 6.60 -22.90 -5.56
C GLY A 174 6.39 -23.03 -4.05
N VAL A 175 5.81 -22.00 -3.41
CA VAL A 175 5.62 -21.93 -1.95
C VAL A 175 4.38 -22.71 -1.51
N ILE A 176 3.44 -22.94 -2.44
CA ILE A 176 2.20 -23.68 -2.18
C ILE A 176 2.01 -24.76 -3.24
N ALA A 177 1.52 -25.91 -2.77
CA ALA A 177 1.18 -27.03 -3.62
C ALA A 177 0.09 -26.66 -4.64
N VAL A 178 0.33 -26.98 -5.91
CA VAL A 178 -0.68 -26.95 -6.97
C VAL A 178 -1.20 -28.37 -7.12
N ASP A 179 -2.51 -28.56 -7.14
CA ASP A 179 -3.10 -29.84 -7.54
C ASP A 179 -2.93 -30.00 -9.05
N ILE A 180 -2.17 -31.02 -9.45
CA ILE A 180 -1.93 -31.35 -10.85
C ILE A 180 -2.96 -32.41 -11.25
N PRO A 181 -3.91 -32.13 -12.16
CA PRO A 181 -4.88 -33.12 -12.60
C PRO A 181 -4.18 -34.38 -13.13
N GLY A 182 -4.51 -35.54 -12.56
CA GLY A 182 -3.92 -36.83 -12.93
C GLY A 182 -2.78 -37.30 -12.02
N VAL A 183 -2.34 -36.51 -11.04
CA VAL A 183 -1.40 -36.94 -10.00
C VAL A 183 -2.17 -37.05 -8.68
N SER A 184 -2.62 -38.25 -8.32
CA SER A 184 -3.18 -38.50 -6.99
C SER A 184 -2.07 -38.37 -5.95
N ARG A 185 -2.21 -37.44 -4.98
CA ARG A 185 -1.44 -37.50 -3.74
C ARG A 185 -2.10 -38.54 -2.84
N ASP A 186 -1.67 -39.78 -2.99
CA ASP A 186 -1.81 -40.81 -1.97
C ASP A 186 -0.85 -40.52 -0.81
N SER A 187 -1.14 -39.47 -0.03
CA SER A 187 -0.42 -39.24 1.23
C SER A 187 -1.04 -40.12 2.32
N SER A 188 -0.56 -41.36 2.39
CA SER A 188 -0.56 -42.15 3.62
C SER A 188 0.60 -41.68 4.49
N GLY A 189 0.34 -41.34 5.75
CA GLY A 189 1.32 -40.95 6.75
C GLY A 189 0.66 -40.34 7.98
#